data_AF-A0A951M0F9-F1
#
_entry.id   AF-A0A951M0F9-F1
#
_cell.length_a   1.000
_cell.length_b   1.000
_cell.length_c   1.000
_cell.angle_alpha   90.00
_cell.angle_beta   90.00
_cell.angle_gamma   90.00
#
_symmetry.space_group_name_H-M   'P 1'
#
loop_
_entity.id
_entity.type
_entity.pdbx_description
1 polymer ?
#
loop_
_entity_poly.entity_id
_entity_poly.type
_entity_poly.pdbx_seq_one_letter_code
_entity_poly.pdbx_strand_id
1 'polypeptide(L)'
;MRPLLKYAIYGLVLLAGYPVAGSAQDPIFSQFYSSPMSVNPALAGNGDANWRFVANRRSQWIGEGLEPINTTSLSLDGKLFRQQGKEANYIGGGILFLQDRGLSGAYKSNSFHFIASSHISLDEDDAHGLSVGLGGSYSNTLIDFGQLDFPQQLASSGF
;
A
#
# COMPACT_ATOMS: atom_id res chain seq x y z
N MET A 1 -23.60 17.17 26.60
CA MET A 1 -22.94 16.50 25.46
C MET A 1 -21.42 16.27 25.62
N ARG A 2 -20.79 16.58 26.77
CA ARG A 2 -19.33 16.41 26.98
C ARG A 2 -18.80 15.04 27.47
N PRO A 3 -19.57 14.09 28.05
CA PRO A 3 -19.00 12.84 28.55
C PRO A 3 -18.85 11.77 27.46
N LEU A 4 -19.72 11.76 26.45
CA LEU A 4 -19.67 10.80 25.33
C LEU A 4 -18.40 10.94 24.48
N LEU A 5 -17.91 12.18 24.32
CA LEU A 5 -16.66 12.45 23.61
C LEU A 5 -15.45 11.80 24.31
N LYS A 6 -15.45 11.72 25.64
CA LYS A 6 -14.35 11.10 26.40
C LYS A 6 -14.31 9.59 26.18
N TYR A 7 -15.47 8.92 26.22
CA TYR A 7 -15.56 7.48 25.95
C TYR A 7 -15.24 7.14 24.49
N ALA A 8 -15.61 8.01 23.54
CA ALA A 8 -15.20 7.87 22.14
C ALA A 8 -13.67 7.96 21.98
N ILE A 9 -13.02 8.91 22.67
CA ILE A 9 -11.56 9.03 22.69
C ILE A 9 -10.90 7.80 23.35
N TYR A 10 -11.42 7.32 24.48
CA TYR A 10 -10.90 6.10 25.13
C TYR A 10 -11.09 4.86 24.26
N GLY A 11 -12.22 4.75 23.55
CA GLY A 11 -12.46 3.66 22.60
C GLY A 11 -11.51 3.69 21.40
N LEU A 12 -11.22 4.88 20.88
CA LEU A 12 -10.30 5.07 19.75
C LEU A 12 -8.84 4.79 20.13
N VAL A 13 -8.44 5.07 21.37
CA VAL A 13 -7.13 4.73 21.93
C VAL A 13 -7.00 3.23 22.21
N LEU A 14 -8.07 2.55 22.68
CA LEU A 14 -8.07 1.10 22.91
C LEU A 14 -8.01 0.28 21.62
N LEU A 15 -8.58 0.78 20.51
CA LEU A 15 -8.48 0.15 19.19
C LEU A 15 -7.10 0.27 18.53
N ALA A 16 -6.26 1.23 18.97
CA ALA A 16 -4.91 1.44 18.44
C ALA A 16 -3.84 0.48 19.03
N GLY A 17 -4.22 -0.43 19.92
CA GLY A 17 -3.30 -1.10 20.85
C GLY A 17 -2.93 -2.56 20.59
N TYR A 18 -3.19 -3.16 19.43
CA TYR A 18 -2.76 -4.53 19.14
C TYR A 18 -1.68 -4.57 18.04
N PRO A 19 -0.39 -4.44 18.37
CA PRO A 19 0.68 -4.75 17.44
C PRO A 19 0.80 -6.28 17.31
N VAL A 20 0.26 -6.84 16.23
CA VAL A 20 0.63 -8.18 15.78
C VAL A 20 2.03 -8.05 15.18
N ALA A 21 3.05 -8.39 15.96
CA ALA A 21 4.44 -8.39 15.53
C ALA A 21 4.70 -9.54 14.55
N GLY A 22 4.38 -9.32 13.27
CA GLY A 22 4.95 -10.05 12.16
C GLY A 22 6.07 -9.22 11.53
N SER A 23 7.31 -9.69 11.58
CA SER A 23 8.39 -9.11 10.78
C SER A 23 8.26 -9.57 9.34
N ALA A 24 7.30 -8.98 8.61
CA ALA A 24 7.26 -9.01 7.16
C ALA A 24 7.61 -7.61 6.66
N GLN A 25 8.59 -7.51 5.76
CA GLN A 25 8.84 -6.25 5.06
C GLN A 25 7.87 -6.16 3.89
N ASP A 26 6.95 -5.21 3.94
CA ASP A 26 6.19 -4.84 2.75
C ASP A 26 7.18 -4.39 1.65
N PRO A 27 6.94 -4.73 0.38
CA PRO A 27 7.80 -4.29 -0.70
C PRO A 27 7.77 -2.76 -0.83
N ILE A 28 8.84 -2.11 -0.37
CA ILE A 28 9.03 -0.66 -0.52
C ILE A 28 9.70 -0.37 -1.87
N PHE A 29 9.06 0.45 -2.69
CA PHE A 29 9.63 0.92 -3.96
C PHE A 29 10.61 2.07 -3.72
N SER A 30 11.73 2.11 -4.45
CA SER A 30 12.63 3.28 -4.47
C SER A 30 11.94 4.56 -4.94
N GLN A 31 10.82 4.43 -5.66
CA GLN A 31 9.95 5.52 -6.09
C GLN A 31 8.63 5.57 -5.30
N PHE A 32 8.67 5.36 -3.98
CA PHE A 32 7.47 5.37 -3.12
C PHE A 32 6.64 6.66 -3.24
N TYR A 33 7.29 7.79 -3.51
CA TYR A 33 6.64 9.09 -3.71
C TYR A 33 5.74 9.15 -4.96
N SER A 34 5.90 8.22 -5.90
CA SER A 34 5.06 8.15 -7.09
C SER A 34 3.65 7.61 -6.78
N SER A 35 3.51 6.81 -5.72
CA SER A 35 2.21 6.31 -5.25
C SER A 35 2.04 6.56 -3.74
N PRO A 36 1.90 7.83 -3.29
CA PRO A 36 1.82 8.17 -1.86
C PRO A 36 0.75 7.39 -1.09
N MET A 37 -0.35 7.02 -1.75
CA MET A 37 -1.42 6.20 -1.15
C MET A 37 -0.94 4.82 -0.69
N SER A 38 0.12 4.28 -1.29
CA SER A 38 0.70 2.98 -0.90
C SER A 38 1.50 3.08 0.40
N VAL A 39 1.89 4.28 0.80
CA VAL A 39 2.57 4.55 2.07
C VAL A 39 1.56 4.96 3.15
N ASN A 40 0.59 5.80 2.78
CA ASN A 40 -0.47 6.23 3.68
C ASN A 40 -1.79 6.41 2.92
N PRO A 41 -2.87 5.67 3.27
CA PRO A 41 -4.19 5.81 2.67
C PRO A 41 -4.72 7.24 2.66
N ALA A 42 -4.38 8.08 3.65
CA ALA A 42 -4.79 9.48 3.73
C ALA A 42 -4.24 10.34 2.57
N LEU A 43 -3.20 9.89 1.88
CA LEU A 43 -2.58 10.60 0.77
C LEU A 43 -3.19 10.26 -0.60
N ALA A 44 -4.22 9.41 -0.67
CA ALA A 44 -4.98 9.22 -1.90
C ALA A 44 -5.61 10.54 -2.35
N GLY A 45 -5.47 10.86 -3.64
CA GLY A 45 -5.93 12.12 -4.24
C GLY A 45 -5.09 13.35 -3.87
N ASN A 46 -4.03 13.20 -3.06
CA ASN A 46 -3.19 14.32 -2.64
C ASN A 46 -2.22 14.76 -3.73
N GLY A 47 -2.03 16.08 -3.84
CA GLY A 47 -1.16 16.75 -4.81
C GLY A 47 -1.93 17.71 -5.72
N ASP A 48 -1.20 18.31 -6.66
CA ASP A 48 -1.75 19.34 -7.56
C ASP A 48 -2.66 18.74 -8.63
N ALA A 49 -2.36 17.53 -9.10
CA ALA A 49 -3.13 16.85 -10.12
C ALA A 49 -4.49 16.36 -9.60
N ASN A 50 -5.51 16.45 -10.44
CA ASN A 50 -6.85 15.93 -10.12
C ASN A 50 -6.89 14.39 -10.11
N TRP A 51 -6.06 13.78 -10.94
CA TRP A 51 -5.87 12.33 -11.08
C TRP A 51 -4.39 12.04 -11.29
N ARG A 52 -3.91 10.94 -10.73
CA ARG A 52 -2.55 10.44 -10.83
C ARG A 52 -2.60 8.96 -11.19
N PHE A 53 -1.88 8.60 -12.26
CA PHE A 53 -1.66 7.21 -12.67
C PHE A 53 -0.17 6.92 -12.61
N VAL A 54 0.21 5.78 -12.03
CA VAL A 54 1.60 5.38 -11.88
C VAL A 54 1.76 3.88 -12.15
N ALA A 55 2.81 3.54 -12.89
CA ALA A 55 3.23 2.18 -13.13
C ALA A 55 4.71 2.04 -12.74
N ASN A 56 5.03 1.12 -11.84
CA ASN A 56 6.41 0.85 -11.43
C ASN A 56 6.73 -0.64 -11.53
N ARG A 57 7.99 -0.93 -11.77
CA ARG A 57 8.53 -2.29 -11.67
C ARG A 57 9.84 -2.24 -10.88
N ARG A 58 9.98 -3.15 -9.92
CA ARG A 58 11.17 -3.36 -9.11
C ARG A 58 11.66 -4.79 -9.31
N SER A 59 12.97 -4.94 -9.46
CA SER A 59 13.65 -6.23 -9.42
C SER A 59 14.58 -6.23 -8.20
N GLN A 60 14.39 -7.17 -7.29
CA GLN A 60 15.14 -7.29 -6.04
C GLN A 60 16.00 -8.54 -6.07
N TRP A 61 17.32 -8.36 -6.04
CA TRP A 61 18.27 -9.45 -5.88
C TRP A 61 18.18 -10.04 -4.48
N ILE A 62 18.13 -11.38 -4.38
CA ILE A 62 17.98 -12.10 -3.10
C ILE A 62 19.18 -12.97 -2.73
N GLY A 63 20.17 -13.12 -3.61
CA GLY A 63 21.39 -13.91 -3.34
C GLY A 63 22.09 -14.35 -4.62
N GLU A 64 23.37 -14.70 -4.50
CA GLU A 64 24.16 -15.22 -5.62
C GLU A 64 23.56 -16.55 -6.12
N GLY A 65 23.29 -16.64 -7.43
CA GLY A 65 22.70 -17.84 -8.05
C GLY A 65 21.19 -18.01 -7.90
N LEU A 66 20.47 -17.05 -7.29
CA LEU A 66 19.01 -17.09 -7.13
C LEU A 66 18.30 -16.11 -8.08
N GLU A 67 17.15 -16.51 -8.63
CA GLU A 67 16.35 -15.61 -9.47
C GLU A 67 15.80 -14.43 -8.64
N PRO A 68 15.92 -13.18 -9.13
CA PRO A 68 15.38 -12.01 -8.44
C PRO A 68 13.86 -12.06 -8.24
N ILE A 69 13.40 -11.47 -7.13
CA ILE A 69 11.98 -11.20 -6.94
C ILE A 69 11.61 -9.95 -7.74
N ASN A 70 10.66 -10.12 -8.66
CA ASN A 70 10.12 -9.06 -9.49
C ASN A 70 8.77 -8.59 -8.94
N THR A 71 8.69 -7.32 -8.54
CA THR A 71 7.44 -6.66 -8.12
C THR A 71 6.98 -5.69 -9.18
N THR A 72 5.74 -5.79 -9.63
CA THR A 72 5.09 -4.81 -10.53
C THR A 72 3.95 -4.13 -9.78
N SER A 73 3.85 -2.81 -9.88
CA SER A 73 2.74 -2.03 -9.32
C SER A 73 2.08 -1.15 -10.36
N LEU A 74 0.76 -1.05 -10.26
CA LEU A 74 -0.07 -0.13 -11.02
C LEU A 74 -1.00 0.58 -10.03
N SER A 75 -1.00 1.92 -10.03
CA SER A 75 -1.88 2.69 -9.16
C SER A 75 -2.57 3.82 -9.91
N LEU A 76 -3.78 4.13 -9.43
CA LEU A 76 -4.61 5.23 -9.91
C LEU A 76 -5.28 5.87 -8.69
N ASP A 77 -5.10 7.18 -8.49
CA ASP A 77 -5.85 7.94 -7.49
C ASP A 77 -6.27 9.31 -7.99
N GLY A 78 -7.23 9.92 -7.31
CA GLY A 78 -7.69 11.27 -7.63
C GLY A 78 -8.63 11.86 -6.61
N LYS A 79 -8.99 13.13 -6.85
CA LYS A 79 -9.96 13.90 -6.08
C LYS A 79 -11.36 13.63 -6.66
N LEU A 80 -12.16 12.82 -5.96
CA LEU A 80 -13.45 12.31 -6.44
C LEU A 80 -14.59 13.32 -6.20
N PHE A 81 -14.71 13.84 -4.98
CA PHE A 81 -15.79 14.75 -4.60
C PHE A 81 -15.22 16.00 -3.93
N ARG A 82 -15.29 17.16 -4.59
CA ARG A 82 -14.88 18.44 -4.02
C ARG A 82 -16.08 19.16 -3.41
N GLN A 83 -15.85 19.83 -2.28
CA GLN A 83 -16.88 20.65 -1.65
C GLN A 83 -17.03 21.96 -2.41
N GLN A 84 -18.25 22.27 -2.86
CA GLN A 84 -18.54 23.51 -3.56
C GLN A 84 -18.25 24.72 -2.67
N GLY A 85 -17.41 25.64 -3.15
CA GLY A 85 -17.00 26.84 -2.42
C GLY A 85 -15.84 26.63 -1.43
N LYS A 86 -15.33 25.40 -1.28
CA LYS A 86 -14.10 25.06 -0.55
C LYS A 86 -13.37 23.92 -1.25
N GLU A 87 -12.72 24.23 -2.38
CA GLU A 87 -12.09 23.23 -3.26
C GLU A 87 -10.95 22.43 -2.59
N ALA A 88 -10.35 22.96 -1.52
CA ALA A 88 -9.38 22.24 -0.70
C ALA A 88 -9.99 21.12 0.15
N ASN A 89 -11.31 21.15 0.38
CA ASN A 89 -12.03 20.06 1.03
C ASN A 89 -12.53 19.07 -0.02
N TYR A 90 -12.00 17.85 0.01
CA TYR A 90 -12.41 16.82 -0.94
C TYR A 90 -12.27 15.41 -0.39
N ILE A 91 -13.07 14.51 -0.96
CA ILE A 91 -12.90 13.08 -0.83
C ILE A 91 -11.98 12.61 -1.95
N GLY A 92 -10.86 11.99 -1.58
CA GLY A 92 -9.97 11.31 -2.50
C GLY A 92 -10.25 9.82 -2.52
N GLY A 93 -9.78 9.15 -3.57
CA GLY A 93 -9.83 7.71 -3.64
C GLY A 93 -8.84 7.16 -4.65
N GLY A 94 -8.52 5.88 -4.51
CA GLY A 94 -7.57 5.23 -5.39
C GLY A 94 -7.59 3.73 -5.31
N ILE A 95 -6.95 3.11 -6.30
CA ILE A 95 -6.72 1.68 -6.38
C ILE A 95 -5.25 1.42 -6.62
N LEU A 96 -4.76 0.29 -6.10
CA LEU A 96 -3.41 -0.19 -6.29
C LEU A 96 -3.45 -1.69 -6.57
N PHE A 97 -2.81 -2.09 -7.66
CA PHE A 97 -2.54 -3.48 -7.98
C PHE A 97 -1.05 -3.75 -7.78
N LEU A 98 -0.74 -4.84 -7.07
CA LEU A 98 0.61 -5.34 -6.85
C LEU A 98 0.70 -6.78 -7.34
N GLN A 99 1.79 -7.08 -8.02
CA GLN A 99 2.12 -8.43 -8.41
C GLN A 99 3.58 -8.72 -8.10
N ASP A 100 3.82 -9.72 -7.27
CA ASP A 100 5.14 -10.27 -7.00
C ASP A 100 5.32 -11.63 -7.67
N ARG A 101 6.50 -11.84 -8.26
CA ARG A 101 6.94 -13.13 -8.81
C ARG A 101 8.39 -13.39 -8.44
N GLY A 102 8.72 -14.62 -8.05
CA GLY A 102 10.09 -15.01 -7.72
C GLY A 102 10.24 -16.52 -7.55
N LEU A 103 11.42 -16.94 -7.09
CA LEU A 103 11.76 -18.35 -6.85
C LEU A 103 11.54 -19.25 -8.09
N SER A 104 12.11 -18.91 -9.25
CA SER A 104 11.96 -19.71 -10.48
C SER A 104 10.51 -19.87 -10.95
N GLY A 105 9.62 -18.96 -10.54
CA GLY A 105 8.18 -19.03 -10.83
C GLY A 105 7.33 -19.72 -9.76
N ALA A 106 7.97 -20.35 -8.76
CA ALA A 106 7.27 -21.00 -7.66
C ALA A 106 6.48 -20.02 -6.79
N TYR A 107 6.94 -18.77 -6.64
CA TYR A 107 6.25 -17.75 -5.85
C TYR A 107 5.49 -16.78 -6.75
N LYS A 108 4.18 -16.64 -6.50
CA LYS A 108 3.34 -15.62 -7.13
C LYS A 108 2.38 -15.04 -6.10
N SER A 109 2.44 -13.73 -5.91
CA SER A 109 1.47 -12.99 -5.08
C SER A 109 0.80 -11.90 -5.89
N ASN A 110 -0.53 -11.79 -5.78
CA ASN A 110 -1.29 -10.71 -6.39
C ASN A 110 -2.10 -10.03 -5.29
N SER A 111 -1.94 -8.72 -5.16
CA SER A 111 -2.69 -7.92 -4.20
C SER A 111 -3.44 -6.80 -4.92
N PHE A 112 -4.68 -6.60 -4.51
CA PHE A 112 -5.52 -5.50 -4.95
C PHE A 112 -5.92 -4.69 -3.73
N HIS A 113 -5.73 -3.38 -3.81
CA HIS A 113 -6.03 -2.44 -2.73
C HIS A 113 -6.99 -1.39 -3.25
N PHE A 114 -7.94 -1.01 -2.42
CA PHE A 114 -8.82 0.14 -2.65
C PHE A 114 -8.72 1.07 -1.44
N ILE A 115 -8.68 2.37 -1.71
CA ILE A 115 -8.41 3.39 -0.72
C ILE A 115 -9.42 4.53 -0.91
N ALA A 116 -9.91 5.05 0.20
CA ALA A 116 -10.68 6.29 0.28
C ALA A 116 -10.01 7.23 1.29
N SER A 117 -10.02 8.52 1.00
CA SER A 117 -9.44 9.55 1.85
C SER A 117 -10.37 10.76 1.94
N SER A 118 -10.25 11.52 3.02
CA SER A 118 -10.90 12.81 3.20
C SER A 118 -9.83 13.83 3.53
N HIS A 119 -9.86 14.96 2.83
CA HIS A 119 -8.97 16.10 3.02
C HIS A 119 -9.80 17.29 3.48
N ILE A 120 -9.38 17.93 4.57
CA ILE A 120 -10.07 19.07 5.18
C ILE A 120 -9.04 20.17 5.46
N SER A 121 -9.27 21.35 4.90
CA SER A 121 -8.53 22.57 5.21
C SER A 121 -8.97 23.17 6.55
N LEU A 122 -8.00 23.66 7.33
CA LEU A 122 -8.19 24.24 8.67
C LEU A 122 -8.13 25.77 8.67
N ASP A 123 -7.63 26.39 7.61
CA ASP A 123 -7.51 27.84 7.44
C ASP A 123 -8.22 28.32 6.17
N GLU A 124 -8.35 29.64 6.01
CA GLU A 124 -8.97 30.25 4.82
C GLU A 124 -8.02 30.32 3.63
N ASP A 125 -6.71 30.29 3.90
CA ASP A 125 -5.64 30.33 2.88
C ASP A 125 -5.26 28.92 2.37
N ASP A 126 -5.90 27.87 2.89
CA ASP A 126 -5.64 26.45 2.57
C ASP A 126 -4.18 26.01 2.79
N ALA A 127 -3.44 26.70 3.67
CA ALA A 127 -2.04 26.38 3.98
C ALA A 127 -1.90 25.23 4.99
N HIS A 128 -2.93 25.00 5.81
CA HIS A 128 -2.95 23.95 6.82
C HIS A 128 -4.15 23.02 6.61
N GLY A 129 -3.87 21.73 6.40
CA GLY A 129 -4.90 20.73 6.19
C GLY A 129 -4.69 19.49 7.06
N LEU A 130 -5.79 18.80 7.35
CA LEU A 130 -5.81 17.48 7.94
C LEU A 130 -6.40 16.49 6.94
N SER A 131 -5.76 15.33 6.82
CA SER A 131 -6.27 14.24 6.00
C SER A 131 -6.37 12.94 6.79
N VAL A 132 -7.41 12.18 6.49
CA VAL A 132 -7.68 10.86 7.06
C VAL A 132 -7.98 9.92 5.90
N GLY A 133 -7.47 8.69 5.95
CA GLY A 133 -7.75 7.69 4.94
C GLY A 133 -7.97 6.32 5.53
N LEU A 134 -8.74 5.53 4.81
CA LEU A 134 -9.00 4.13 5.07
C LEU A 134 -8.90 3.34 3.77
N GLY A 135 -8.50 2.09 3.86
CA GLY A 135 -8.42 1.23 2.70
C GLY A 135 -8.54 -0.22 3.09
N GLY A 136 -8.92 -1.05 2.11
CA GLY A 136 -8.93 -2.49 2.23
C GLY A 136 -8.02 -3.11 1.17
N SER A 137 -7.53 -4.30 1.48
CA SER A 137 -6.71 -5.09 0.58
C SER A 137 -7.23 -6.51 0.46
N TYR A 138 -7.09 -7.08 -0.73
CA TYR A 138 -7.29 -8.48 -1.01
C TYR A 138 -6.01 -9.02 -1.63
N SER A 139 -5.45 -10.06 -1.03
CA SER A 139 -4.18 -10.65 -1.46
C SER A 139 -4.34 -12.15 -1.65
N ASN A 140 -3.82 -12.65 -2.76
CA ASN A 140 -3.75 -14.08 -3.05
C ASN A 140 -2.30 -14.46 -3.36
N THR A 141 -1.75 -15.35 -2.53
CA THR A 141 -0.39 -15.87 -2.66
C THR A 141 -0.45 -17.35 -3.00
N LEU A 142 0.26 -17.74 -4.06
CA LEU A 142 0.48 -19.11 -4.47
C LEU A 142 1.96 -19.44 -4.34
N ILE A 143 2.25 -20.59 -3.74
CA ILE A 143 3.60 -21.18 -3.70
C ILE A 143 3.51 -22.58 -4.30
N ASP A 144 4.17 -22.79 -5.44
CA ASP A 144 4.30 -24.10 -6.07
C ASP A 144 5.61 -24.76 -5.63
N PHE A 145 5.52 -25.67 -4.66
CA PHE A 145 6.68 -26.39 -4.14
C PHE A 145 7.31 -27.37 -5.14
N GLY A 146 6.61 -27.71 -6.23
CA GLY A 146 7.15 -28.58 -7.29
C GLY A 146 8.13 -27.88 -8.23
N GLN A 147 8.18 -26.55 -8.20
CA GLN A 147 9.08 -25.70 -9.01
C GLN A 147 10.22 -25.09 -8.18
N LEU A 148 10.37 -25.51 -6.92
CA LEU A 148 11.45 -25.04 -6.05
C LEU A 148 12.71 -25.88 -6.28
N ASP A 149 13.77 -25.21 -6.71
CA ASP A 149 15.11 -25.78 -6.77
C ASP A 149 15.83 -25.58 -5.43
N PHE A 150 16.20 -26.66 -4.76
CA PHE A 150 17.00 -26.60 -3.53
C PHE A 150 18.48 -26.87 -3.84
N PRO A 151 19.44 -26.13 -3.23
CA PRO A 151 20.87 -26.35 -3.45
C PRO A 151 21.34 -27.79 -3.21
N GLN A 152 20.65 -28.54 -2.35
CA GLN A 152 20.92 -29.94 -2.05
C GLN A 152 20.63 -30.89 -3.25
N GLN A 153 19.83 -30.46 -4.22
CA GLN A 153 19.53 -31.20 -5.46
C GLN A 153 20.54 -30.92 -6.59
N LEU A 154 21.43 -29.93 -6.42
CA LEU A 154 22.48 -29.55 -7.37
C LEU A 154 23.87 -30.08 -6.96
N ALA A 155 23.96 -30.77 -5.82
CA ALA A 155 25.19 -31.43 -5.39
C ALA A 155 25.44 -32.71 -6.22
N SER A 156 26.69 -32.89 -6.67
CA SER A 156 27.13 -34.00 -7.55
C SER A 156 27.01 -35.41 -6.93
N SER A 157 26.60 -35.54 -5.67
CA SER A 157 26.24 -36.82 -5.07
C SER A 157 24.74 -37.02 -5.20
N GLY A 158 24.29 -37.47 -6.37
CA GLY A 158 23.00 -38.13 -6.50
C GLY A 158 22.93 -39.36 -5.59
N PHE A 159 21.72 -39.89 -5.40
CA PHE A 159 21.44 -41.10 -4.60
C PHE A 159 22.49 -42.21 -4.73
#